data_AF-A0A661QIE9-F1
#
_entry.id   AF-A0A661QIE9-F1
#
_cell.length_a   1.000
_cell.length_b   1.000
_cell.length_c   1.000
_cell.angle_alpha   90.00
_cell.angle_beta   90.00
_cell.angle_gamma   90.00
#
_symmetry.space_group_name_H-M   'P 1'
#
loop_
_entity.id
_entity.type
_entity.pdbx_description
1 polymer ?
#
loop_
_entity_poly.entity_id
_entity_poly.type
_entity_poly.pdbx_seq_one_letter_code
_entity_poly.pdbx_strand_id
1 'polypeptide(L)'
;MSRWISSIFNRQRFAGNRRLFLLCLLLFVVSGCFSFWTFFPADVLQRRLLQDVSQQTGLQMEGRNAAMLFPLGLGLDLLISPRVPGLTDLELTELQITPAWSSLFSANKKIRLVATLAGGKIDAAVARSGQFSVEIAAIALDALQQQDLPYRVSGQLTGQLEGENISPEMTGRGHFSFSLKDVRILGLARIGLPADFFAGMLRLEGKLTQRRISLEKAILTGGALELSGGGNILIGETVEQSRLNLNIRLHPTATTPDSLRDLLNLTGVRPTVDGSYLLRVGGTISRPIVR
;
A
#
# COMPACT_ATOMS: atom_id res chain seq x y z
N MET A 1 -79.51 -7.97 35.76
CA MET A 1 -78.41 -8.80 35.20
C MET A 1 -77.35 -7.89 34.57
N SER A 2 -76.65 -7.10 35.36
CA SER A 2 -75.59 -6.19 34.85
C SER A 2 -74.70 -5.74 36.00
N ARG A 3 -73.81 -6.62 36.47
CA ARG A 3 -72.74 -6.30 37.41
C ARG A 3 -71.74 -7.44 37.32
N TRP A 4 -70.45 -7.11 37.45
CA TRP A 4 -69.26 -7.97 37.29
C TRP A 4 -68.64 -7.97 35.90
N ILE A 5 -67.84 -6.94 35.61
CA ILE A 5 -66.46 -7.01 35.11
C ILE A 5 -65.87 -5.61 35.37
N SER A 6 -65.31 -5.41 36.56
CA SER A 6 -64.44 -4.26 36.83
C SER A 6 -63.05 -4.83 37.11
N SER A 7 -62.30 -5.08 36.04
CA SER A 7 -60.91 -5.52 36.13
C SER A 7 -60.09 -4.37 36.71
N ILE A 8 -59.70 -4.51 37.98
CA ILE A 8 -58.69 -3.67 38.61
C ILE A 8 -57.36 -4.00 37.92
N PHE A 9 -57.03 -3.19 36.92
CA PHE A 9 -55.75 -3.24 36.21
C PHE A 9 -54.64 -2.78 37.16
N ASN A 10 -54.00 -3.77 37.78
CA ASN A 10 -52.95 -3.60 38.78
C ASN A 10 -51.66 -3.03 38.14
N ARG A 11 -51.58 -1.71 37.96
CA ARG A 11 -50.44 -0.99 37.34
C ARG A 11 -49.16 -0.97 38.19
N GLN A 12 -49.20 -1.38 39.46
CA GLN A 12 -48.02 -1.30 40.35
C GLN A 12 -47.01 -2.46 40.19
N ARG A 13 -47.34 -3.57 39.50
CA ARG A 13 -46.39 -4.67 39.22
C ARG A 13 -45.39 -4.41 38.09
N PHE A 14 -45.56 -3.33 37.32
CA PHE A 14 -44.68 -3.06 36.17
C PHE A 14 -43.35 -2.36 36.54
N ALA A 15 -43.25 -1.69 37.70
CA ALA A 15 -42.02 -0.98 38.08
C ALA A 15 -40.89 -1.94 38.48
N GLY A 16 -41.18 -3.05 39.15
CA GLY A 16 -40.19 -4.10 39.49
C GLY A 16 -39.71 -4.89 38.27
N ASN A 17 -40.60 -5.10 37.28
CA ASN A 17 -40.30 -5.89 36.08
C ASN A 17 -39.37 -5.18 35.09
N ARG A 18 -39.22 -3.85 35.16
CA ARG A 18 -38.31 -3.11 34.25
C ARG A 18 -36.85 -3.51 34.44
N ARG A 19 -36.39 -3.70 35.68
CA ARG A 19 -35.01 -4.11 35.96
C ARG A 19 -34.74 -5.53 35.45
N LEU A 20 -35.66 -6.46 35.71
CA LEU A 20 -35.57 -7.84 35.21
C LEU A 20 -35.59 -7.87 33.67
N PHE A 21 -36.48 -7.11 33.05
CA PHE A 21 -36.54 -7.00 31.58
C PHE A 21 -35.24 -6.45 30.99
N LEU A 22 -34.68 -5.37 31.55
CA LEU A 22 -33.39 -4.81 31.10
C LEU A 22 -32.24 -5.80 31.29
N LEU A 23 -32.22 -6.57 32.38
CA LEU A 23 -31.22 -7.60 32.62
C LEU A 23 -31.35 -8.74 31.61
N CYS A 24 -32.57 -9.25 31.37
CA CYS A 24 -32.81 -10.28 30.36
C CYS A 24 -32.45 -9.79 28.95
N LEU A 25 -32.77 -8.54 28.62
CA LEU A 25 -32.41 -7.93 27.33
C LEU A 25 -30.90 -7.82 27.18
N LEU A 26 -30.19 -7.37 28.23
CA LEU A 26 -28.73 -7.28 28.23
C LEU A 26 -28.10 -8.66 28.08
N LEU A 27 -28.58 -9.67 28.81
CA LEU A 27 -28.09 -11.04 28.74
C LEU A 27 -28.35 -11.63 27.33
N PHE A 28 -29.51 -11.38 26.75
CA PHE A 28 -29.84 -11.77 25.38
C PHE A 28 -28.88 -11.12 24.37
N VAL A 29 -28.61 -9.81 24.49
CA VAL A 29 -27.66 -9.11 23.61
C VAL A 29 -26.25 -9.66 23.78
N VAL A 30 -25.76 -9.84 25.00
CA VAL A 30 -24.42 -10.38 25.27
C VAL A 30 -24.28 -11.81 24.75
N SER A 31 -25.27 -12.67 25.00
CA SER A 31 -25.28 -14.04 24.50
C SER A 31 -25.39 -14.08 22.97
N GLY A 32 -26.19 -13.21 22.37
CA GLY A 32 -26.31 -13.09 20.92
C GLY A 32 -24.99 -12.66 20.27
N CYS A 33 -24.34 -11.64 20.83
CA CYS A 33 -23.01 -11.20 20.39
C CYS A 33 -21.96 -12.28 20.56
N PHE A 34 -21.96 -12.99 21.70
CA PHE A 34 -21.03 -14.09 21.94
C PHE A 34 -21.23 -15.24 20.95
N SER A 35 -22.47 -15.71 20.77
CA SER A 35 -22.79 -16.76 19.78
C SER A 35 -22.43 -16.32 18.37
N PHE A 36 -22.73 -15.07 18.00
CA PHE A 36 -22.35 -14.54 16.69
C PHE A 36 -20.83 -14.55 16.50
N TRP A 37 -20.08 -14.18 17.53
CA TRP A 37 -18.61 -14.17 17.49
C TRP A 37 -18.01 -15.59 17.42
N THR A 38 -18.57 -16.56 18.15
CA THR A 38 -18.07 -17.95 18.14
C THR A 38 -18.45 -18.72 16.87
N PHE A 39 -19.59 -18.40 16.25
CA PHE A 39 -20.09 -19.08 15.05
C PHE A 39 -19.88 -18.26 13.76
N PHE A 40 -19.07 -17.20 13.81
CA PHE A 40 -18.81 -16.38 12.63
C PHE A 40 -17.97 -17.17 11.61
N PRO A 41 -18.44 -17.34 10.36
CA PRO A 41 -17.74 -18.12 9.34
C PRO A 41 -16.63 -17.28 8.68
N ALA A 42 -15.59 -16.94 9.46
CA ALA A 42 -14.48 -16.10 9.01
C ALA A 42 -13.81 -16.63 7.73
N ASP A 43 -13.63 -17.96 7.65
CA ASP A 43 -13.00 -18.62 6.50
C ASP A 43 -13.81 -18.45 5.20
N VAL A 44 -15.14 -18.44 5.29
CA VAL A 44 -16.02 -18.29 4.12
C VAL A 44 -15.91 -16.87 3.56
N LEU A 45 -15.90 -15.87 4.46
CA LEU A 45 -15.71 -14.47 4.09
C LEU A 45 -14.32 -14.23 3.50
N GLN A 46 -13.28 -14.80 4.12
CA GLN A 46 -11.91 -14.74 3.61
C GLN A 46 -11.83 -15.30 2.18
N ARG A 47 -12.31 -16.53 1.96
CA ARG A 47 -12.29 -17.15 0.63
C ARG A 47 -13.04 -16.32 -0.41
N ARG A 48 -14.21 -15.78 -0.04
CA ARG A 48 -15.00 -14.93 -0.94
C ARG A 48 -14.25 -13.64 -1.31
N LEU A 49 -13.69 -12.96 -0.32
CA LEU A 49 -12.92 -11.74 -0.52
C LEU A 49 -11.70 -12.00 -1.41
N LEU A 50 -10.92 -13.05 -1.13
CA LEU A 50 -9.75 -13.40 -1.92
C LEU A 50 -10.14 -13.76 -3.37
N GLN A 51 -11.24 -14.49 -3.55
CA GLN A 51 -11.75 -14.81 -4.88
C GLN A 51 -12.16 -13.55 -5.65
N ASP A 52 -12.91 -12.63 -5.03
CA ASP A 52 -13.37 -11.41 -5.68
C ASP A 52 -12.18 -10.50 -6.03
N VAL A 53 -11.18 -10.34 -5.14
CA VAL A 53 -9.98 -9.54 -5.41
C VAL A 53 -9.10 -10.21 -6.47
N SER A 54 -8.94 -11.54 -6.44
CA SER A 54 -8.14 -12.27 -7.44
C SER A 54 -8.77 -12.18 -8.84
N GLN A 55 -10.10 -12.24 -8.94
CA GLN A 55 -10.82 -12.05 -10.21
C GLN A 55 -10.66 -10.64 -10.77
N GLN A 56 -10.64 -9.61 -9.91
CA GLN A 56 -10.51 -8.22 -10.35
C GLN A 56 -9.08 -7.81 -10.68
N THR A 57 -8.09 -8.30 -9.93
CA THR A 57 -6.69 -7.88 -10.04
C THR A 57 -5.84 -8.82 -10.88
N GLY A 58 -6.27 -10.07 -11.07
CA GLY A 58 -5.47 -11.13 -11.68
C GLY A 58 -4.30 -11.63 -10.81
N LEU A 59 -4.16 -11.11 -9.59
CA LEU A 59 -3.13 -11.52 -8.64
C LEU A 59 -3.53 -12.83 -7.96
N GLN A 60 -2.55 -13.72 -7.78
CA GLN A 60 -2.71 -14.91 -6.95
C GLN A 60 -2.47 -14.51 -5.50
N MET A 61 -3.46 -14.80 -4.66
CA MET A 61 -3.46 -14.44 -3.25
C MET A 61 -3.86 -15.66 -2.43
N GLU A 62 -3.08 -15.96 -1.40
CA GLU A 62 -3.38 -16.99 -0.42
C GLU A 62 -3.55 -16.32 0.94
N GLY A 63 -4.66 -16.58 1.61
CA GLY A 63 -4.88 -16.06 2.96
C GLY A 63 -4.71 -17.15 4.01
N ARG A 64 -4.16 -16.79 5.16
CA ARG A 64 -3.94 -17.65 6.33
C ARG A 64 -4.49 -16.98 7.59
N ASN A 65 -4.72 -17.78 8.63
CA ASN A 65 -5.05 -17.30 9.98
C ASN A 65 -6.21 -16.29 10.04
N ALA A 66 -7.31 -16.52 9.31
CA ALA A 66 -8.44 -15.61 9.35
C ALA A 66 -9.14 -15.64 10.72
N ALA A 67 -9.34 -14.46 11.30
CA ALA A 67 -9.99 -14.28 12.58
C ALA A 67 -10.90 -13.05 12.57
N MET A 68 -11.97 -13.09 13.37
CA MET A 68 -12.82 -11.93 13.56
C MET A 68 -12.22 -10.99 14.61
N LEU A 69 -12.15 -9.70 14.28
CA LEU A 69 -11.72 -8.65 15.20
C LEU A 69 -12.94 -7.97 15.85
N PHE A 70 -12.81 -7.62 17.13
CA PHE A 70 -13.80 -6.85 17.87
C PHE A 70 -13.52 -5.34 17.74
N PRO A 71 -14.53 -4.46 17.56
CA PRO A 71 -15.98 -4.72 17.55
C PRO A 71 -16.53 -5.34 16.26
N LEU A 72 -15.96 -5.03 15.08
CA LEU A 72 -16.24 -5.68 13.80
C LEU A 72 -15.02 -5.48 12.91
N GLY A 73 -14.38 -6.57 12.51
CA GLY A 73 -13.29 -6.54 11.54
C GLY A 73 -12.86 -7.95 11.17
N LEU A 74 -12.02 -8.04 10.15
CA LEU A 74 -11.40 -9.28 9.71
C LEU A 74 -9.89 -9.12 9.85
N GLY A 75 -9.27 -9.97 10.66
CA GLY A 75 -7.82 -10.17 10.70
C GLY A 75 -7.46 -11.35 9.82
N LEU A 76 -6.39 -11.25 9.04
CA LEU A 76 -5.78 -12.40 8.35
C LEU A 76 -4.31 -12.11 8.04
N ASP A 77 -3.57 -13.14 7.67
CA ASP A 77 -2.28 -13.00 6.99
C ASP A 77 -2.49 -13.26 5.49
N LEU A 78 -1.83 -12.50 4.64
CA LEU A 78 -2.00 -12.55 3.20
C LEU A 78 -0.65 -12.72 2.50
N LEU A 79 -0.53 -13.78 1.71
CA LEU A 79 0.60 -14.02 0.82
C LEU A 79 0.18 -13.65 -0.61
N ILE A 80 0.90 -12.71 -1.23
CA ILE A 80 0.68 -12.30 -2.62
C ILE A 80 1.87 -12.77 -3.44
N SER A 81 1.61 -13.57 -4.48
CA SER A 81 2.67 -14.02 -5.40
C SER A 81 2.65 -13.16 -6.68
N PRO A 82 3.49 -12.11 -6.76
CA PRO A 82 3.55 -11.26 -7.93
C PRO A 82 4.07 -12.05 -9.13
N ARG A 83 3.48 -11.84 -10.32
CA ARG A 83 3.97 -12.42 -11.59
C ARG A 83 5.17 -11.67 -12.17
N VAL A 84 5.74 -10.74 -11.41
CA VAL A 84 6.84 -9.88 -11.86
C VAL A 84 8.17 -10.55 -11.48
N PRO A 85 9.06 -10.83 -12.44
CA PRO A 85 10.34 -11.46 -12.14
C PRO A 85 11.17 -10.58 -11.19
N GLY A 86 11.85 -11.21 -10.23
CA GLY A 86 12.72 -10.53 -9.27
C GLY A 86 12.06 -10.03 -7.99
N LEU A 87 10.72 -10.05 -7.90
CA LEU A 87 10.03 -9.78 -6.63
C LEU A 87 9.83 -11.08 -5.85
N THR A 88 10.01 -11.00 -4.53
CA THR A 88 9.65 -12.12 -3.64
C THR A 88 8.16 -12.13 -3.38
N ASP A 89 7.64 -13.22 -2.81
CA ASP A 89 6.26 -13.26 -2.37
C ASP A 89 6.03 -12.21 -1.29
N LEU A 90 5.01 -11.39 -1.47
CA LEU A 90 4.71 -10.30 -0.56
C LEU A 90 3.85 -10.86 0.57
N GLU A 91 4.45 -11.01 1.74
CA GLU A 91 3.76 -11.43 2.96
C GLU A 91 3.26 -10.20 3.73
N LEU A 92 1.96 -9.97 3.70
CA LEU A 92 1.28 -9.01 4.56
C LEU A 92 0.81 -9.75 5.81
N THR A 93 1.45 -9.46 6.92
CA THR A 93 1.10 -10.01 8.23
C THR A 93 0.17 -9.06 8.97
N GLU A 94 -0.65 -9.62 9.87
CA GLU A 94 -1.57 -8.84 10.71
C GLU A 94 -2.49 -7.91 9.90
N LEU A 95 -2.98 -8.36 8.73
CA LEU A 95 -3.89 -7.56 7.91
C LEU A 95 -5.24 -7.44 8.62
N GLN A 96 -5.56 -6.24 9.08
CA GLN A 96 -6.81 -5.87 9.74
C GLN A 96 -7.69 -5.05 8.80
N ILE A 97 -8.86 -5.58 8.47
CA ILE A 97 -9.89 -4.94 7.67
C ILE A 97 -11.02 -4.53 8.62
N THR A 98 -11.19 -3.23 8.86
CA THR A 98 -12.19 -2.71 9.79
C THR A 98 -13.06 -1.63 9.12
N PRO A 99 -14.36 -1.53 9.44
CA PRO A 99 -15.14 -0.37 9.05
C PRO A 99 -14.64 0.85 9.83
N ALA A 100 -14.54 2.00 9.17
CA ALA A 100 -14.32 3.25 9.89
C ALA A 100 -15.63 3.63 10.60
N TRP A 101 -15.73 3.31 11.88
CA TRP A 101 -16.95 3.50 12.69
C TRP A 101 -17.54 4.91 12.62
N SER A 102 -16.68 5.94 12.60
CA SER A 102 -17.09 7.33 12.42
C SER A 102 -17.77 7.59 11.07
N SER A 103 -17.42 6.83 10.03
CA SER A 103 -17.97 6.98 8.68
C SER A 103 -19.32 6.27 8.49
N LEU A 104 -19.71 5.35 9.38
CA LEU A 104 -20.96 4.59 9.25
C LEU A 104 -22.20 5.48 9.37
N PHE A 105 -22.09 6.59 10.10
CA PHE A 105 -23.14 7.61 10.24
C PHE A 105 -23.10 8.65 9.12
N SER A 106 -22.12 8.57 8.21
CA SER A 106 -21.99 9.46 7.05
C SER A 106 -22.45 8.76 5.77
N ALA A 107 -22.77 9.54 4.73
CA ALA A 107 -23.07 9.00 3.40
C ALA A 107 -21.85 8.29 2.77
N ASN A 108 -20.63 8.63 3.20
CA ASN A 108 -19.39 8.13 2.63
C ASN A 108 -18.73 7.08 3.54
N LYS A 109 -19.27 5.85 3.51
CA LYS A 109 -18.75 4.71 4.27
C LYS A 109 -17.31 4.40 3.86
N LYS A 110 -16.41 4.22 4.84
CA LYS A 110 -14.99 3.90 4.63
C LYS A 110 -14.63 2.57 5.28
N ILE A 111 -13.68 1.88 4.66
CA ILE A 111 -12.99 0.70 5.18
C ILE A 111 -11.55 1.12 5.46
N ARG A 112 -11.02 0.73 6.62
CA ARG A 112 -9.62 0.87 6.98
C ARG A 112 -8.93 -0.49 6.89
N LEU A 113 -7.73 -0.49 6.32
CA LEU A 113 -6.86 -1.62 6.11
C LEU A 113 -5.55 -1.29 6.82
N VAL A 114 -5.15 -2.10 7.80
CA VAL A 114 -3.84 -1.97 8.45
C VAL A 114 -3.11 -3.27 8.27
N ALA A 115 -1.85 -3.25 7.84
CA ALA A 115 -1.04 -4.45 7.68
C ALA A 115 0.43 -4.16 7.94
N THR A 116 1.19 -5.22 8.18
CA THR A 116 2.64 -5.18 8.27
C THR A 116 3.24 -5.85 7.03
N LEU A 117 4.12 -5.15 6.30
CA LEU A 117 4.80 -5.65 5.10
C LEU A 117 6.30 -5.38 5.23
N ALA A 118 7.11 -6.45 5.13
CA ALA A 118 8.57 -6.37 5.20
C ALA A 118 9.07 -5.54 6.41
N GLY A 119 8.49 -5.80 7.59
CA GLY A 119 8.81 -5.11 8.85
C GLY A 119 8.26 -3.68 8.98
N GLY A 120 7.72 -3.10 7.91
CA GLY A 120 7.04 -1.80 7.91
C GLY A 120 5.53 -1.91 8.06
N LYS A 121 4.86 -0.78 8.22
CA LYS A 121 3.40 -0.68 8.39
C LYS A 121 2.75 -0.02 7.18
N ILE A 122 1.61 -0.54 6.77
CA ILE A 122 0.71 0.05 5.77
C ILE A 122 -0.61 0.37 6.48
N ASP A 123 -1.08 1.61 6.34
CA ASP A 123 -2.39 2.06 6.83
C ASP A 123 -3.15 2.70 5.65
N ALA A 124 -4.19 2.03 5.18
CA ALA A 124 -4.99 2.50 4.07
C ALA A 124 -6.44 2.70 4.48
N ALA A 125 -7.08 3.73 3.96
CA ALA A 125 -8.51 3.94 4.08
C ALA A 125 -9.10 4.08 2.68
N VAL A 126 -10.17 3.33 2.39
CA VAL A 126 -10.87 3.35 1.11
C VAL A 126 -12.34 3.64 1.36
N ALA A 127 -12.86 4.68 0.72
CA ALA A 127 -14.24 5.11 0.80
C ALA A 127 -15.05 4.57 -0.36
N ARG A 128 -16.36 4.36 -0.15
CA ARG A 128 -17.28 3.95 -1.22
C ARG A 128 -17.35 4.96 -2.37
N SER A 129 -17.08 6.24 -2.11
CA SER A 129 -16.98 7.27 -3.14
C SER A 129 -15.76 7.13 -4.07
N GLY A 130 -14.87 6.16 -3.83
CA GLY A 130 -13.60 6.03 -4.53
C GLY A 130 -12.49 6.95 -4.00
N GLN A 131 -12.74 7.69 -2.91
CA GLN A 131 -11.69 8.37 -2.15
C GLN A 131 -10.83 7.34 -1.43
N PHE A 132 -9.52 7.53 -1.44
CA PHE A 132 -8.60 6.64 -0.76
C PHE A 132 -7.40 7.42 -0.22
N SER A 133 -6.82 6.91 0.87
CA SER A 133 -5.57 7.37 1.45
C SER A 133 -4.76 6.16 1.86
N VAL A 134 -3.46 6.16 1.60
CA VAL A 134 -2.52 5.11 1.97
C VAL A 134 -1.32 5.78 2.61
N GLU A 135 -0.95 5.34 3.80
CA GLU A 135 0.26 5.71 4.50
C GLU A 135 1.14 4.47 4.62
N ILE A 136 2.41 4.65 4.33
CA ILE A 136 3.45 3.63 4.36
C ILE A 136 4.53 4.10 5.31
N ALA A 137 4.90 3.26 6.28
CA ALA A 137 5.93 3.56 7.26
C ALA A 137 6.99 2.46 7.30
N ALA A 138 8.23 2.83 7.01
CA ALA A 138 9.43 2.01 7.20
C ALA A 138 9.42 0.60 6.56
N ILE A 139 8.91 0.46 5.33
CA ILE A 139 8.98 -0.81 4.58
C ILE A 139 10.42 -1.06 4.10
N ALA A 140 11.01 -2.20 4.46
CA ALA A 140 12.34 -2.59 4.02
C ALA A 140 12.31 -3.12 2.57
N LEU A 141 12.96 -2.41 1.63
CA LEU A 141 12.92 -2.79 0.21
C LEU A 141 13.70 -4.05 -0.12
N ASP A 142 14.76 -4.33 0.64
CA ASP A 142 15.61 -5.49 0.43
C ASP A 142 14.86 -6.81 0.68
N ALA A 143 13.87 -6.78 1.57
CA ALA A 143 12.96 -7.89 1.85
C ALA A 143 11.86 -8.08 0.79
N LEU A 144 11.69 -7.15 -0.16
CA LEU A 144 10.72 -7.26 -1.26
C LEU A 144 11.32 -7.87 -2.54
N GLN A 145 12.64 -8.11 -2.56
CA GLN A 145 13.39 -8.54 -3.73
C GLN A 145 13.93 -9.97 -3.54
N GLN A 146 13.97 -10.74 -4.63
CA GLN A 146 14.60 -12.05 -4.62
C GLN A 146 16.11 -11.91 -4.36
N GLN A 147 16.68 -12.88 -3.63
CA GLN A 147 18.08 -12.83 -3.19
C GLN A 147 19.08 -13.06 -4.34
N ASP A 148 18.65 -13.74 -5.40
CA ASP A 148 19.46 -14.13 -6.56
C ASP A 148 19.57 -13.04 -7.64
N LEU A 149 18.90 -11.90 -7.45
CA LEU A 149 19.01 -10.77 -8.37
C LEU A 149 20.46 -10.28 -8.48
N PRO A 150 20.95 -10.00 -9.70
CA PRO A 150 22.31 -9.52 -9.90
C PRO A 150 22.55 -8.16 -9.24
N TYR A 151 21.51 -7.33 -9.14
CA TYR A 151 21.53 -6.03 -8.47
C TYR A 151 20.29 -5.90 -7.61
N ARG A 152 20.46 -5.34 -6.40
CA ARG A 152 19.36 -5.12 -5.46
C ARG A 152 19.42 -3.71 -4.90
N VAL A 153 18.26 -3.17 -4.55
CA VAL A 153 18.15 -1.86 -3.87
C VAL A 153 17.70 -2.08 -2.44
N SER A 154 18.48 -1.66 -1.45
CA SER A 154 18.06 -1.64 -0.05
C SER A 154 17.70 -0.23 0.39
N GLY A 155 16.91 -0.13 1.45
CA GLY A 155 16.50 1.14 2.03
C GLY A 155 15.13 1.01 2.69
N GLN A 156 14.71 2.07 3.39
CA GLN A 156 13.42 2.12 4.06
C GLN A 156 12.47 3.06 3.33
N LEU A 157 11.34 2.53 2.85
CA LEU A 157 10.28 3.28 2.20
C LEU A 157 9.29 3.82 3.23
N THR A 158 9.04 5.12 3.18
CA THR A 158 7.97 5.82 3.91
C THR A 158 7.24 6.73 2.93
N GLY A 159 5.95 6.95 3.11
CA GLY A 159 5.25 7.96 2.34
C GLY A 159 3.75 7.84 2.41
N GLN A 160 3.10 8.64 1.59
CA GLN A 160 1.65 8.71 1.52
C GLN A 160 1.16 8.83 0.08
N LEU A 161 -0.02 8.31 -0.16
CA LEU A 161 -0.74 8.37 -1.43
C LEU A 161 -2.20 8.67 -1.11
N GLU A 162 -2.74 9.72 -1.70
CA GLU A 162 -4.13 10.12 -1.53
C GLU A 162 -4.79 10.32 -2.88
N GLY A 163 -6.09 10.08 -2.98
CA GLY A 163 -6.81 10.37 -4.21
C GLY A 163 -8.30 10.07 -4.15
N GLU A 164 -8.92 10.17 -5.33
CA GLU A 164 -10.36 10.08 -5.50
C GLU A 164 -10.74 9.46 -6.84
N ASN A 165 -11.99 8.98 -6.90
CA ASN A 165 -12.60 8.37 -8.08
C ASN A 165 -11.80 7.18 -8.64
N ILE A 166 -11.13 6.41 -7.78
CA ILE A 166 -10.54 5.14 -8.22
C ILE A 166 -11.67 4.19 -8.65
N SER A 167 -11.60 3.81 -9.91
CA SER A 167 -12.43 2.78 -10.53
C SER A 167 -11.52 1.64 -11.02
N PRO A 168 -12.07 0.44 -11.28
CA PRO A 168 -11.32 -0.63 -11.93
C PRO A 168 -10.71 -0.21 -13.28
N GLU A 169 -11.29 0.78 -13.95
CA GLU A 169 -10.79 1.33 -15.22
C GLU A 169 -9.62 2.31 -15.04
N MET A 170 -9.19 2.56 -13.79
CA MET A 170 -8.12 3.50 -13.43
C MET A 170 -8.43 4.91 -13.95
N THR A 171 -9.63 5.43 -13.69
CA THR A 171 -10.03 6.81 -14.07
C THR A 171 -9.78 7.85 -12.97
N GLY A 172 -9.24 7.41 -11.83
CA GLY A 172 -9.05 8.24 -10.63
C GLY A 172 -7.94 9.28 -10.75
N ARG A 173 -7.88 10.18 -9.76
CA ARG A 173 -6.80 11.16 -9.59
C ARG A 173 -6.22 11.01 -8.19
N GLY A 174 -4.95 11.32 -8.04
CA GLY A 174 -4.29 11.27 -6.74
C GLY A 174 -2.96 12.01 -6.71
N HIS A 175 -2.42 12.15 -5.51
CA HIS A 175 -1.11 12.72 -5.23
C HIS A 175 -0.34 11.74 -4.35
N PHE A 176 0.96 11.64 -4.58
CA PHE A 176 1.83 10.81 -3.75
C PHE A 176 3.09 11.55 -3.35
N SER A 177 3.61 11.19 -2.18
CA SER A 177 4.89 11.63 -1.65
C SER A 177 5.56 10.46 -0.96
N PHE A 178 6.63 9.94 -1.56
CA PHE A 178 7.42 8.84 -1.03
C PHE A 178 8.85 9.31 -0.72
N SER A 179 9.43 8.75 0.34
CA SER A 179 10.81 8.93 0.71
C SER A 179 11.45 7.58 0.99
N LEU A 180 12.60 7.37 0.37
CA LEU A 180 13.45 6.22 0.56
C LEU A 180 14.68 6.67 1.35
N LYS A 181 14.83 6.18 2.57
CA LYS A 181 15.99 6.45 3.43
C LYS A 181 17.04 5.35 3.25
N ASP A 182 18.29 5.74 3.43
CA ASP A 182 19.46 4.86 3.41
C ASP A 182 19.51 3.96 2.17
N VAL A 183 19.32 4.58 0.99
CA VAL A 183 19.30 3.88 -0.28
C VAL A 183 20.69 3.34 -0.56
N ARG A 184 20.80 2.02 -0.70
CA ARG A 184 22.02 1.35 -1.14
C ARG A 184 21.74 0.47 -2.34
N ILE A 185 22.72 0.40 -3.22
CA ILE A 185 22.69 -0.50 -4.37
C ILE A 185 23.69 -1.61 -4.09
N LEU A 186 23.21 -2.84 -4.10
CA LEU A 186 23.97 -4.05 -3.79
C LEU A 186 24.18 -4.86 -5.07
N GLY A 187 25.25 -5.66 -5.11
CA GLY A 187 25.52 -6.62 -6.19
C GLY A 187 26.28 -6.06 -7.39
N LEU A 188 26.72 -4.80 -7.32
CA LEU A 188 27.43 -4.14 -8.43
C LEU A 188 28.85 -4.69 -8.67
N ALA A 189 29.37 -5.59 -7.82
CA ALA A 189 30.67 -6.23 -7.98
C ALA A 189 30.85 -6.94 -9.33
N ARG A 190 29.76 -7.48 -9.90
CA ARG A 190 29.79 -8.20 -11.20
C ARG A 190 30.14 -7.30 -12.39
N ILE A 191 29.99 -5.99 -12.24
CA ILE A 191 30.33 -4.98 -13.26
C ILE A 191 31.53 -4.12 -12.87
N GLY A 192 32.35 -4.60 -11.93
CA GLY A 192 33.58 -3.91 -11.50
C GLY A 192 33.34 -2.67 -10.64
N LEU A 193 32.14 -2.51 -10.08
CA LEU A 193 31.81 -1.45 -9.12
C LEU A 193 31.89 -1.99 -7.68
N PRO A 194 31.94 -1.12 -6.66
CA PRO A 194 31.85 -1.55 -5.26
C PRO A 194 30.63 -2.43 -5.01
N ALA A 195 30.80 -3.53 -4.25
CA ALA A 195 29.74 -4.51 -4.00
C ALA A 195 28.49 -3.91 -3.33
N ASP A 196 28.70 -2.83 -2.57
CA ASP A 196 27.69 -2.05 -1.88
C ASP A 196 27.99 -0.56 -2.11
N PHE A 197 26.97 0.18 -2.52
CA PHE A 197 27.06 1.57 -2.92
C PHE A 197 25.97 2.39 -2.22
N PHE A 198 26.36 3.32 -1.36
CA PHE A 198 25.43 4.23 -0.70
C PHE A 198 24.98 5.36 -1.65
N ALA A 199 23.75 5.27 -2.13
CA ALA A 199 23.15 6.22 -3.06
C ALA A 199 22.57 7.46 -2.36
N GLY A 200 22.17 7.36 -1.09
CA GLY A 200 21.69 8.50 -0.29
C GLY A 200 20.21 8.39 0.11
N MET A 201 19.51 9.52 0.16
CA MET A 201 18.07 9.60 0.44
C MET A 201 17.31 10.05 -0.81
N LEU A 202 16.34 9.24 -1.24
CA LEU A 202 15.47 9.53 -2.38
C LEU A 202 14.14 10.12 -1.90
N ARG A 203 13.65 11.17 -2.54
CA ARG A 203 12.32 11.74 -2.36
C ARG A 203 11.61 11.80 -3.69
N LEU A 204 10.39 11.30 -3.75
CA LEU A 204 9.55 11.22 -4.93
C LEU A 204 8.23 11.93 -4.62
N GLU A 205 7.86 12.92 -5.40
CA GLU A 205 6.57 13.60 -5.33
C GLU A 205 5.93 13.58 -6.72
N GLY A 206 4.62 13.37 -6.77
CA GLY A 206 3.91 13.35 -8.03
C GLY A 206 2.41 13.20 -7.93
N LYS A 207 1.81 13.01 -9.10
CA LYS A 207 0.36 12.94 -9.29
C LYS A 207 0.01 11.72 -10.11
N LEU A 208 -1.11 11.08 -9.77
CA LEU A 208 -1.76 10.08 -10.59
C LEU A 208 -2.98 10.73 -11.24
N THR A 209 -3.14 10.57 -12.55
CA THR A 209 -4.32 11.01 -13.28
C THR A 209 -4.64 9.95 -14.31
N GLN A 210 -5.73 9.24 -14.07
CA GLN A 210 -6.12 8.05 -14.80
C GLN A 210 -5.00 7.00 -14.79
N ARG A 211 -4.53 6.58 -15.97
CA ARG A 211 -3.38 5.67 -16.15
C ARG A 211 -2.03 6.40 -16.26
N ARG A 212 -1.97 7.71 -16.04
CA ARG A 212 -0.73 8.50 -16.11
C ARG A 212 -0.25 8.86 -14.72
N ILE A 213 0.96 8.43 -14.39
CA ILE A 213 1.73 8.94 -13.25
C ILE A 213 2.61 10.08 -13.76
N SER A 214 2.42 11.28 -13.23
CA SER A 214 3.31 12.41 -13.43
C SER A 214 4.24 12.53 -12.22
N LEU A 215 5.51 12.23 -12.41
CA LEU A 215 6.55 12.38 -11.40
C LEU A 215 7.05 13.82 -11.48
N GLU A 216 6.54 14.66 -10.57
CA GLU A 216 6.85 16.10 -10.57
C GLU A 216 8.25 16.36 -10.06
N LYS A 217 8.70 15.54 -9.09
CA LYS A 217 9.99 15.72 -8.44
C LYS A 217 10.53 14.38 -7.97
N ALA A 218 11.72 14.05 -8.42
CA ALA A 218 12.55 12.96 -7.91
C ALA A 218 13.88 13.53 -7.51
N ILE A 219 14.23 13.46 -6.23
CA ILE A 219 15.47 14.03 -5.69
C ILE A 219 16.21 12.98 -4.87
N LEU A 220 17.46 12.67 -5.25
CA LEU A 220 18.39 11.88 -4.47
C LEU A 220 19.48 12.81 -3.91
N THR A 221 19.72 12.76 -2.61
CA THR A 221 20.71 13.63 -1.94
C THR A 221 21.47 12.88 -0.85
N GLY A 222 22.63 13.42 -0.47
CA GLY A 222 23.38 12.96 0.71
C GLY A 222 24.17 11.67 0.51
N GLY A 223 24.27 11.15 -0.72
CA GLY A 223 25.07 9.97 -1.04
C GLY A 223 26.14 10.23 -2.10
N ALA A 224 26.63 9.16 -2.70
CA ALA A 224 27.65 9.23 -3.73
C ALA A 224 27.16 9.82 -5.06
N LEU A 225 25.85 9.96 -5.25
CA LEU A 225 25.26 10.65 -6.39
C LEU A 225 24.14 11.58 -5.93
N GLU A 226 24.08 12.75 -6.53
CA GLU A 226 22.89 13.60 -6.46
C GLU A 226 22.07 13.42 -7.73
N LEU A 227 20.76 13.33 -7.57
CA LEU A 227 19.82 13.16 -8.68
C LEU A 227 18.71 14.18 -8.51
N SER A 228 18.33 14.85 -9.60
CA SER A 228 17.10 15.60 -9.68
C SER A 228 16.39 15.28 -10.99
N GLY A 229 15.09 15.10 -10.97
CA GLY A 229 14.38 14.75 -12.19
C GLY A 229 12.88 14.70 -12.04
N GLY A 230 12.23 14.35 -13.14
CA GLY A 230 10.80 14.20 -13.23
C GLY A 230 10.41 13.63 -14.59
N GLY A 231 9.13 13.39 -14.79
CA GLY A 231 8.65 12.84 -16.05
C GLY A 231 7.28 12.22 -15.93
N ASN A 232 6.94 11.37 -16.89
CA ASN A 232 5.66 10.70 -16.90
C ASN A 232 5.83 9.21 -17.15
N ILE A 233 4.99 8.42 -16.48
CA ILE A 233 4.84 6.99 -16.67
C ILE A 233 3.38 6.77 -17.08
N LEU A 234 3.17 6.17 -18.25
CA LEU A 234 1.87 5.72 -18.71
C LEU A 234 1.74 4.23 -18.40
N ILE A 235 0.84 3.91 -17.46
CA ILE A 235 0.55 2.55 -17.03
C ILE A 235 -0.24 1.85 -18.14
N GLY A 236 0.34 0.78 -18.68
CA GLY A 236 -0.33 -0.13 -19.61
C GLY A 236 -1.16 -1.19 -18.87
N GLU A 237 -1.80 -2.08 -19.62
CA GLU A 237 -2.52 -3.22 -19.00
C GLU A 237 -1.54 -4.24 -18.40
N THR A 238 -0.32 -4.28 -18.95
CA THR A 238 0.79 -5.07 -18.42
C THR A 238 2.00 -4.18 -18.13
N VAL A 239 2.95 -4.71 -17.36
CA VAL A 239 4.22 -4.02 -17.05
C VAL A 239 5.02 -3.75 -18.33
N GLU A 240 4.97 -4.67 -19.30
CA GLU A 240 5.67 -4.55 -20.59
C GLU A 240 5.08 -3.46 -21.48
N GLN A 241 3.78 -3.20 -21.37
CA GLN A 241 3.09 -2.15 -22.11
C GLN A 241 3.23 -0.78 -21.45
N SER A 242 3.67 -0.73 -20.20
CA SER A 242 3.84 0.52 -19.47
C SER A 242 5.02 1.30 -20.04
N ARG A 243 4.78 2.55 -20.41
CA ARG A 243 5.77 3.44 -21.04
C ARG A 243 6.27 4.47 -20.05
N LEU A 244 7.55 4.77 -20.10
CA LEU A 244 8.17 5.79 -19.27
C LEU A 244 8.89 6.83 -20.13
N ASN A 245 8.87 8.07 -19.67
CA ASN A 245 9.62 9.19 -20.24
C ASN A 245 10.05 10.10 -19.09
N LEU A 246 11.28 9.90 -18.62
CA LEU A 246 11.87 10.57 -17.48
C LEU A 246 13.05 11.43 -17.96
N ASN A 247 13.16 12.62 -17.41
CA ASN A 247 14.31 13.49 -17.54
C ASN A 247 15.01 13.53 -16.19
N ILE A 248 16.27 13.11 -16.17
CA ILE A 248 17.05 12.92 -14.97
C ILE A 248 18.35 13.72 -15.12
N ARG A 249 18.62 14.60 -14.17
CA ARG A 249 19.91 15.25 -14.00
C ARG A 249 20.65 14.53 -12.88
N LEU A 250 21.81 13.98 -13.19
CA LEU A 250 22.66 13.27 -12.26
C LEU A 250 23.93 14.08 -12.04
N HIS A 251 24.32 14.32 -10.79
CA HIS A 251 25.51 15.05 -10.43
C HIS A 251 26.40 14.16 -9.55
N PRO A 252 27.58 13.73 -10.05
CA PRO A 252 28.55 13.04 -9.22
C PRO A 252 29.03 13.94 -8.08
N THR A 253 29.06 13.41 -6.86
CA THR A 253 29.60 14.13 -5.69
C THR A 253 31.08 13.83 -5.50
N ALA A 254 31.70 14.46 -4.50
CA ALA A 254 33.07 14.15 -4.10
C ALA A 254 33.24 12.69 -3.62
N THR A 255 32.15 12.03 -3.21
CA THR A 255 32.17 10.63 -2.72
C THR A 255 31.83 9.61 -3.80
N THR A 256 31.60 10.04 -5.05
CA THR A 256 31.39 9.12 -6.17
C THR A 256 32.65 8.30 -6.44
N PRO A 257 32.57 6.95 -6.48
CA PRO A 257 33.67 6.09 -6.91
C PRO A 257 34.12 6.42 -8.33
N ASP A 258 35.43 6.43 -8.58
CA ASP A 258 35.99 6.73 -9.90
C ASP A 258 35.48 5.76 -10.98
N SER A 259 35.31 4.49 -10.63
CA SER A 259 34.73 3.47 -11.52
C SER A 259 33.33 3.84 -12.02
N LEU A 260 32.52 4.53 -11.21
CA LEU A 260 31.19 4.98 -11.62
C LEU A 260 31.28 6.22 -12.51
N ARG A 261 32.24 7.12 -12.26
CA ARG A 261 32.52 8.26 -13.15
C ARG A 261 32.97 7.79 -14.53
N ASP A 262 33.81 6.77 -14.58
CA ASP A 262 34.26 6.15 -15.82
C ASP A 262 33.09 5.53 -16.60
N LEU A 263 32.20 4.80 -15.93
CA LEU A 263 30.98 4.27 -16.57
C LEU A 263 30.09 5.38 -17.12
N LEU A 264 29.91 6.49 -16.39
CA LEU A 264 29.16 7.65 -16.88
C LEU A 264 29.79 8.23 -18.14
N ASN A 265 31.12 8.30 -18.21
CA ASN A 265 31.84 8.76 -19.40
C ASN A 265 31.68 7.80 -20.59
N LEU A 266 31.54 6.50 -20.34
CA LEU A 266 31.30 5.49 -21.37
C LEU A 266 29.88 5.52 -21.95
N THR A 267 28.91 6.17 -21.28
CA THR A 267 27.55 6.31 -21.82
C THR A 267 27.48 7.16 -23.09
N GLY A 268 28.54 7.94 -23.38
CA GLY A 268 28.58 8.91 -24.48
C GLY A 268 27.85 10.21 -24.18
N VAL A 269 27.21 10.33 -23.01
CA VAL A 269 26.58 11.56 -22.54
C VAL A 269 27.68 12.48 -21.99
N ARG A 270 27.81 13.66 -22.57
CA ARG A 270 28.79 14.66 -22.12
C ARG A 270 28.25 15.39 -20.89
N PRO A 271 29.08 15.60 -19.85
CA PRO A 271 28.68 16.44 -18.72
C PRO A 271 28.45 17.89 -19.19
N THR A 272 27.52 18.57 -18.54
CA THR A 272 27.29 20.01 -18.70
C THR A 272 28.37 20.83 -17.99
N VAL A 273 28.33 22.16 -18.12
CA VAL A 273 29.34 23.08 -17.57
C VAL A 273 29.51 22.94 -16.05
N ASP A 274 28.45 22.55 -15.35
CA ASP A 274 28.41 22.29 -13.91
C ASP A 274 28.82 20.85 -13.53
N GLY A 275 29.27 20.03 -14.49
CA GLY A 275 29.63 18.64 -14.27
C GLY A 275 28.44 17.68 -14.12
N SER A 276 27.20 18.14 -14.31
CA SER A 276 26.02 17.26 -14.27
C SER A 276 25.79 16.53 -15.60
N TYR A 277 25.15 15.36 -15.54
CA TYR A 277 24.79 14.53 -16.70
C TYR A 277 23.28 14.60 -16.87
N LEU A 278 22.82 15.02 -18.05
CA LEU A 278 21.40 15.03 -18.41
C LEU A 278 21.07 13.74 -19.14
N LEU A 279 20.34 12.85 -18.45
CA LEU A 279 19.91 11.56 -18.95
C LEU A 279 18.41 11.58 -19.23
N ARG A 280 18.02 11.09 -20.40
CA ARG A 280 16.63 10.83 -20.72
C ARG A 280 16.37 9.34 -20.71
N VAL A 281 15.54 8.89 -19.78
CA VAL A 281 15.11 7.49 -19.71
C VAL A 281 13.76 7.38 -20.38
N GLY A 282 13.71 6.66 -21.50
CA GLY A 282 12.50 6.41 -22.28
C GLY A 282 12.22 4.93 -22.44
N GLY A 283 11.18 4.60 -23.21
CA GLY A 283 10.86 3.22 -23.60
C GLY A 283 9.77 2.60 -22.72
N THR A 284 9.84 1.28 -22.54
CA THR A 284 8.91 0.53 -21.68
C THR A 284 9.58 0.20 -20.34
N ILE A 285 8.79 -0.07 -19.29
CA ILE A 285 9.34 -0.48 -17.98
C ILE A 285 10.19 -1.76 -18.12
N SER A 286 9.79 -2.68 -19.00
CA SER A 286 10.54 -3.90 -19.27
C SER A 286 11.83 -3.70 -20.07
N ARG A 287 11.94 -2.60 -20.83
CA ARG A 287 13.09 -2.28 -21.69
C ARG A 287 13.36 -0.77 -21.68
N PRO A 288 13.87 -0.22 -20.57
CA PRO A 288 14.21 1.18 -20.50
C PRO A 288 15.41 1.46 -21.42
N ILE A 289 15.34 2.58 -22.14
CA ILE A 289 16.41 3.08 -22.99
C ILE A 289 16.90 4.39 -22.39
N VAL A 290 18.18 4.46 -22.05
CA VAL A 290 18.85 5.67 -21.57
C VAL A 290 19.50 6.36 -22.77
N ARG A 291 19.27 7.66 -22.91
CA ARG A 291 19.87 8.54 -23.94
C ARG A 291 20.41 9.82 -23.32
#